data_AF-A0AA35VZU3-F1
#
_entry.id   AF-A0AA35VZU3-F1
#
_cell.length_a   1.000
_cell.length_b   1.000
_cell.length_c   1.000
_cell.angle_alpha   90.00
_cell.angle_beta   90.00
_cell.angle_gamma   90.00
#
_symmetry.space_group_name_H-M   'P 1'
#
loop_
_entity.id
_entity.type
_entity.pdbx_description
1 polymer ?
#
loop_
_entity_poly.entity_id
_entity_poly.type
_entity_poly.pdbx_seq_one_letter_code
_entity_poly.pdbx_strand_id
1 'polypeptide(L)'
;APKPSFPLSLKCSILHNVACGLTYLHERSPPIIHRDLSARNVLLNSGMVAKIADLGVARIVPRMRVAATMTKGPGAIIYMPPEAMENKLEEEKEEEKDKKSKYDASIDIFSFGVMAIFTLCQTFPCDLLAASYRDEQQTIVGRTELERREGYMRMIYRQLREKHPLLQMIEGCLNFPEDRPSIREVLRLLEEARAEVRDEQTDMNKLELLRALQTQPRNQENVEQEGQLRRKEAELAEAQGQLRQKEELLQSSEREKQIVVQQLQSKNQEIVELKQQLESTEREKQTVRQQLIGSQRQNQELRQRETELVQAKDRELREKASLLTRMERELVETQQQLRLKEEQLQSIEALVADFQKALQQRDSETQSTKPAPLATAVPHATPPVVKPRKLTVQCHRNKPAPCEMVRGSATTDCLFAYFTPDASTSVHQYKCSTGKWEELPSCPYQNSELVLIDRELTAVGGHDGYRHTNKLCTLGQRKWVEKYPPMNTARSQTAVVTTSDSNTSLRIGG
;
A
#
# COMPACT_ATOMS: atom_id res chain seq x y z
N ALA A 1 22.69 -23.04 -68.58
CA ALA A 1 21.94 -21.95 -69.22
C ALA A 1 21.95 -20.73 -68.30
N PRO A 2 22.05 -19.49 -68.82
CA PRO A 2 21.82 -18.31 -67.97
C PRO A 2 20.43 -18.43 -67.33
N LYS A 3 20.33 -18.18 -66.01
CA LYS A 3 19.03 -18.18 -65.33
C LYS A 3 18.11 -17.16 -66.03
N PRO A 4 16.86 -17.51 -66.36
CA PRO A 4 15.96 -16.57 -67.01
C PRO A 4 15.76 -15.36 -66.09
N SER A 5 16.14 -14.17 -66.56
CA SER A 5 15.97 -12.93 -65.83
C SER A 5 14.50 -12.50 -65.90
N PHE A 6 13.93 -12.05 -64.80
CA PHE A 6 12.56 -11.54 -64.81
C PHE A 6 12.51 -10.22 -65.58
N PRO A 7 11.52 -10.01 -66.47
CA PRO A 7 11.30 -8.72 -67.11
C PRO A 7 11.15 -7.61 -66.07
N LEU A 8 11.60 -6.39 -66.40
CA LEU A 8 11.53 -5.26 -65.49
C LEU A 8 10.09 -4.94 -65.07
N SER A 9 9.11 -5.10 -65.97
CA SER A 9 7.69 -4.91 -65.67
C SER A 9 7.17 -5.89 -64.61
N LEU A 10 7.63 -7.14 -64.65
CA LEU A 10 7.30 -8.17 -63.66
C LEU A 10 7.96 -7.84 -62.31
N LYS A 11 9.25 -7.47 -62.32
CA LYS A 11 9.96 -7.02 -61.12
C LYS A 11 9.24 -5.84 -60.44
N CYS A 12 8.84 -4.83 -61.21
CA CYS A 12 8.05 -3.69 -60.72
C CYS A 12 6.68 -4.12 -60.17
N SER A 13 6.01 -5.07 -60.84
CA SER A 13 4.71 -5.59 -60.37
C SER A 13 4.82 -6.37 -59.06
N ILE A 14 5.89 -7.16 -58.88
CA ILE A 14 6.18 -7.86 -57.62
C ILE A 14 6.39 -6.85 -56.50
N LEU A 15 7.28 -5.87 -56.70
CA LEU A 15 7.53 -4.82 -55.70
C LEU A 15 6.26 -4.05 -55.36
N HIS A 16 5.43 -3.76 -56.36
CA HIS A 16 4.17 -3.05 -56.18
C HIS A 16 3.20 -3.85 -55.32
N ASN A 17 3.05 -5.16 -55.57
CA ASN A 17 2.18 -6.00 -54.76
C ASN A 17 2.66 -6.06 -53.30
N VAL A 18 3.98 -6.13 -53.08
CA VAL A 18 4.56 -6.08 -51.72
C VAL A 18 4.32 -4.71 -51.07
N ALA A 19 4.54 -3.61 -51.78
CA ALA A 19 4.28 -2.26 -51.26
C ALA A 19 2.80 -2.06 -50.88
N CYS A 20 1.85 -2.58 -51.68
CA CYS A 20 0.43 -2.59 -51.32
C CYS A 20 0.16 -3.40 -50.04
N GLY A 21 0.75 -4.59 -49.93
CA GLY A 21 0.62 -5.42 -48.74
C GLY A 21 1.18 -4.74 -47.49
N LEU A 22 2.33 -4.08 -47.62
CA LEU A 22 2.97 -3.38 -46.51
C LEU A 22 2.21 -2.10 -46.12
N THR A 23 1.65 -1.39 -47.10
CA THR A 23 0.72 -0.26 -46.88
C THR A 23 -0.47 -0.72 -46.05
N TYR A 24 -1.09 -1.85 -46.42
CA TYR A 24 -2.18 -2.42 -45.66
C TYR A 24 -1.80 -2.67 -44.19
N LEU A 25 -0.61 -3.23 -43.92
CA LEU A 25 -0.13 -3.49 -42.56
C LEU A 25 0.12 -2.19 -41.77
N HIS A 26 0.84 -1.24 -42.36
CA HIS A 26 1.24 0.00 -41.70
C HIS A 26 0.06 0.95 -41.44
N GLU A 27 -0.98 0.92 -42.28
CA GLU A 27 -2.19 1.74 -42.13
C GLU A 27 -3.24 1.15 -41.17
N ARG A 28 -2.97 0.00 -40.55
CA ARG A 28 -3.84 -0.50 -39.48
C ARG A 28 -3.83 0.47 -38.30
N SER A 29 -4.92 0.46 -37.52
CA SER A 29 -4.98 1.17 -36.24
C SER A 29 -5.18 0.15 -35.12
N PRO A 30 -4.14 -0.16 -34.33
CA PRO A 30 -2.76 0.35 -34.44
C PRO A 30 -1.95 -0.29 -35.60
N PRO A 31 -0.86 0.35 -36.07
CA PRO A 31 -0.03 -0.16 -37.15
C PRO A 31 0.52 -1.56 -36.86
N ILE A 32 0.60 -2.39 -37.90
CA ILE A 32 1.26 -3.70 -37.85
C ILE A 32 2.61 -3.58 -38.55
N ILE A 33 3.69 -3.90 -37.84
CA ILE A 33 5.07 -3.91 -38.40
C ILE A 33 5.47 -5.36 -38.66
N HIS A 34 5.98 -5.66 -39.86
CA HIS A 34 6.32 -7.01 -40.32
C HIS A 34 7.57 -7.56 -39.62
N ARG A 35 8.64 -6.74 -39.51
CA ARG A 35 9.92 -7.02 -38.83
C ARG A 35 10.84 -8.05 -39.48
N ASP A 36 10.30 -8.96 -40.28
CA ASP A 36 11.08 -9.94 -41.04
C ASP A 36 10.73 -9.89 -42.54
N LEU A 37 10.63 -8.68 -43.10
CA LEU A 37 10.32 -8.53 -44.52
C LEU A 37 11.55 -8.95 -45.35
N SER A 38 11.42 -10.03 -46.12
CA SER A 38 12.50 -10.55 -46.95
C SER A 38 11.94 -11.21 -48.21
N ALA A 39 12.78 -11.44 -49.23
CA ALA A 39 12.34 -12.13 -50.44
C ALA A 39 11.88 -13.58 -50.19
N ARG A 40 12.32 -14.21 -49.08
CA ARG A 40 11.85 -15.54 -48.65
C ARG A 40 10.39 -15.50 -48.17
N ASN A 41 10.00 -14.38 -47.57
CA ASN A 41 8.68 -14.16 -47.00
C ASN A 41 7.72 -13.48 -48.01
N VAL A 42 8.05 -13.53 -49.31
CA VAL A 42 7.19 -13.10 -50.41
C VAL A 42 6.91 -14.28 -51.33
N LEU A 43 5.64 -14.70 -51.39
CA LEU A 43 5.19 -15.82 -52.20
C LEU A 43 4.63 -15.32 -53.54
N LEU A 44 5.00 -15.98 -54.63
CA LEU A 44 4.42 -15.75 -55.97
C LEU A 44 3.38 -16.84 -56.25
N ASN A 45 2.16 -16.45 -56.59
CA ASN A 45 1.14 -17.40 -57.04
C ASN A 45 1.30 -17.73 -58.54
N SER A 46 0.43 -18.60 -59.07
CA SER A 46 0.42 -19.01 -60.48
C SER A 46 0.23 -17.85 -61.48
N GLY A 47 -0.34 -16.72 -61.05
CA GLY A 47 -0.48 -15.49 -61.84
C GLY A 47 0.70 -14.52 -61.71
N MET A 48 1.77 -14.91 -61.02
CA MET A 48 2.91 -14.08 -60.66
C MET A 48 2.53 -12.85 -59.80
N VAL A 49 1.47 -12.97 -59.01
CA VAL A 49 1.07 -11.97 -58.01
C VAL A 49 1.82 -12.27 -56.72
N ALA A 50 2.52 -11.27 -56.19
CA ALA A 50 3.24 -11.38 -54.93
C ALA A 50 2.31 -11.19 -53.72
N LYS A 51 2.53 -12.01 -52.68
CA LYS A 51 1.84 -11.94 -51.39
C LYS A 51 2.87 -12.01 -50.27
N ILE A 52 2.78 -11.10 -49.31
CA ILE A 52 3.58 -11.15 -48.08
C ILE A 52 3.11 -12.35 -47.25
N ALA A 53 4.06 -13.11 -46.70
CA ALA A 53 3.85 -14.28 -45.86
C ALA A 53 4.69 -14.17 -44.57
N ASP A 54 4.50 -15.12 -43.66
CA ASP A 54 5.22 -15.22 -42.39
C ASP A 54 5.11 -13.98 -41.48
N LEU A 55 3.88 -13.72 -41.01
CA LEU A 55 3.60 -12.74 -39.96
C LEU A 55 3.92 -13.27 -38.55
N GLY A 56 4.63 -14.40 -38.41
CA GLY A 56 4.87 -15.07 -37.12
C GLY A 56 5.62 -14.20 -36.09
N VAL A 57 6.24 -13.12 -36.58
CA VAL A 57 6.97 -12.13 -35.78
C VAL A 57 6.43 -10.71 -35.93
N ALA A 58 5.34 -10.53 -36.68
CA ALA A 58 4.69 -9.24 -36.83
C ALA A 58 4.08 -8.79 -35.50
N ARG A 59 4.10 -7.48 -35.23
CA ARG A 59 3.58 -6.92 -33.97
C ARG A 59 2.63 -5.76 -34.23
N ILE A 60 1.52 -5.78 -33.50
CA ILE A 60 0.53 -4.71 -33.36
C ILE A 60 1.14 -3.67 -32.39
N VAL A 61 1.20 -2.38 -32.76
CA VAL A 61 1.89 -1.35 -31.94
C VAL A 61 0.93 -0.52 -31.07
N PRO A 62 0.63 -0.91 -29.81
CA PRO A 62 0.22 0.01 -28.76
C PRO A 62 1.34 0.12 -27.71
N ARG A 63 1.68 1.36 -27.30
CA ARG A 63 2.57 1.73 -26.18
C ARG A 63 3.40 0.58 -25.56
N MET A 64 4.63 0.42 -26.07
CA MET A 64 5.83 -0.13 -25.41
C MET A 64 5.79 -1.59 -24.88
N ARG A 65 6.61 -2.45 -25.50
CA ARG A 65 7.59 -3.40 -24.88
C ARG A 65 8.16 -4.30 -25.99
N VAL A 66 9.47 -4.25 -26.18
CA VAL A 66 10.22 -5.03 -27.18
C VAL A 66 10.69 -6.30 -26.47
N ALA A 67 10.13 -7.46 -26.85
CA ALA A 67 10.63 -8.74 -26.38
C ALA A 67 11.18 -9.51 -27.58
N ALA A 68 12.44 -9.93 -27.41
CA ALA A 68 13.27 -10.63 -28.35
C ALA A 68 12.65 -11.95 -28.83
N THR A 69 12.16 -11.96 -30.07
CA THR A 69 11.90 -13.18 -30.84
C THR A 69 12.16 -12.88 -32.32
N MET A 70 13.44 -12.92 -32.72
CA MET A 70 13.85 -12.97 -34.13
C MET A 70 14.76 -14.18 -34.28
N THR A 71 14.30 -15.18 -35.04
CA THR A 71 14.99 -16.45 -35.25
C THR A 71 16.33 -16.20 -35.96
N LYS A 72 17.45 -16.58 -35.31
CA LYS A 72 18.80 -16.46 -35.87
C LYS A 72 18.97 -17.43 -37.04
N GLY A 73 18.73 -16.95 -38.25
CA GLY A 73 19.08 -17.63 -39.51
C GLY A 73 19.94 -16.71 -40.40
N PRO A 74 20.89 -17.25 -41.18
CA PRO A 74 21.85 -16.46 -41.97
C PRO A 74 21.23 -15.60 -43.08
N GLY A 75 19.92 -15.71 -43.36
CA GLY A 75 19.24 -15.02 -44.46
C GLY A 75 18.41 -13.79 -44.10
N ALA A 76 18.03 -13.58 -42.83
CA ALA A 76 17.20 -12.45 -42.41
C ALA A 76 18.05 -11.20 -42.07
N ILE A 77 19.27 -11.41 -41.55
CA ILE A 77 20.17 -10.34 -41.10
C ILE A 77 20.49 -9.33 -42.21
N ILE A 78 20.61 -9.80 -43.46
CA ILE A 78 20.90 -8.95 -44.62
C ILE A 78 19.79 -7.91 -44.92
N TYR A 79 18.55 -8.17 -44.47
CA TYR A 79 17.42 -7.28 -44.64
C TYR A 79 17.20 -6.36 -43.43
N MET A 80 17.93 -6.58 -42.35
CA MET A 80 17.75 -5.87 -41.09
C MET A 80 18.45 -4.51 -41.13
N PRO A 81 17.79 -3.42 -40.71
CA PRO A 81 18.44 -2.12 -40.64
C PRO A 81 19.43 -2.02 -39.46
N PRO A 82 20.45 -1.13 -39.53
CA PRO A 82 21.49 -1.00 -38.51
C PRO A 82 20.93 -0.73 -37.10
N GLU A 83 19.94 0.15 -36.98
CA GLU A 83 19.35 0.50 -35.69
C GLU A 83 18.58 -0.66 -35.03
N ALA A 84 18.13 -1.66 -35.80
CA ALA A 84 17.51 -2.85 -35.24
C ALA A 84 18.54 -3.87 -34.69
N MET A 85 19.82 -3.69 -35.03
CA MET A 85 20.95 -4.51 -34.56
C MET A 85 21.65 -3.88 -33.36
N GLU A 86 21.87 -2.56 -33.36
CA GLU A 86 22.54 -1.82 -32.28
C GLU A 86 21.76 -1.87 -30.96
N ASN A 87 20.43 -1.70 -31.01
CA ASN A 87 19.57 -1.77 -29.82
C ASN A 87 19.62 -3.13 -29.08
N LYS A 88 20.00 -4.23 -29.75
CA LYS A 88 20.13 -5.55 -29.10
C LYS A 88 21.30 -5.64 -28.13
N LEU A 89 22.33 -4.80 -28.29
CA LEU A 89 23.51 -4.79 -27.43
C LEU A 89 23.31 -3.93 -26.17
N GLU A 90 22.40 -2.95 -26.23
CA GLU A 90 22.08 -2.06 -25.11
C GLU A 90 20.98 -2.64 -24.21
N GLU A 91 20.10 -3.50 -24.73
CA GLU A 91 19.00 -4.14 -23.97
C GLU A 91 19.48 -5.18 -22.92
N GLU A 92 20.75 -5.58 -22.91
CA GLU A 92 21.34 -6.41 -21.85
C GLU A 92 21.75 -5.61 -20.60
N LYS A 93 21.61 -4.27 -20.61
CA LYS A 93 21.92 -3.41 -19.46
C LYS A 93 20.73 -2.55 -19.04
N GLU A 94 20.16 -2.99 -17.93
CA GLU A 94 19.40 -2.23 -16.94
C GLU A 94 17.97 -1.73 -17.23
N GLU A 95 17.19 -1.94 -16.18
CA GLU A 95 15.88 -1.43 -15.88
C GLU A 95 15.93 0.10 -15.69
N GLU A 96 15.86 0.90 -16.76
CA GLU A 96 15.47 2.30 -16.61
C GLU A 96 14.52 2.77 -17.72
N LYS A 97 13.41 3.33 -17.24
CA LYS A 97 12.18 3.65 -17.97
C LYS A 97 12.33 4.90 -18.83
N ASP A 98 11.51 4.92 -19.89
CA ASP A 98 11.05 6.09 -20.66
C ASP A 98 11.93 6.62 -21.81
N LYS A 99 12.81 5.79 -22.39
CA LYS A 99 13.24 6.01 -23.78
C LYS A 99 12.33 5.25 -24.76
N LYS A 100 11.47 6.02 -25.43
CA LYS A 100 10.64 5.68 -26.59
C LYS A 100 11.35 4.66 -27.50
N SER A 101 11.02 3.37 -27.39
CA SER A 101 11.55 2.32 -28.26
C SER A 101 11.17 2.65 -29.71
N LYS A 102 12.14 3.15 -30.47
CA LYS A 102 12.00 3.71 -31.82
C LYS A 102 11.99 2.59 -32.85
N TYR A 103 11.08 1.64 -32.69
CA TYR A 103 10.73 0.67 -33.74
C TYR A 103 9.48 1.19 -34.43
N ASP A 104 9.69 2.11 -35.36
CA ASP A 104 8.66 2.63 -36.23
C ASP A 104 8.59 1.80 -37.52
N ALA A 105 7.57 2.05 -38.33
CA ALA A 105 7.35 1.36 -39.60
C ALA A 105 8.56 1.46 -40.56
N SER A 106 9.51 2.37 -40.29
CA SER A 106 10.71 2.62 -41.08
C SER A 106 11.64 1.41 -41.19
N ILE A 107 11.58 0.46 -40.26
CA ILE A 107 12.41 -0.75 -40.33
C ILE A 107 11.98 -1.63 -41.52
N ASP A 108 10.67 -1.76 -41.75
CA ASP A 108 10.16 -2.52 -42.90
C ASP A 108 10.46 -1.77 -44.21
N ILE A 109 10.54 -0.42 -44.17
CA ILE A 109 10.91 0.40 -45.33
C ILE A 109 12.35 0.10 -45.76
N PHE A 110 13.28 -0.02 -44.80
CA PHE A 110 14.65 -0.42 -45.09
C PHE A 110 14.71 -1.82 -45.70
N SER A 111 14.04 -2.79 -45.08
CA SER A 111 13.97 -4.16 -45.57
C SER A 111 13.37 -4.24 -46.97
N PHE A 112 12.35 -3.41 -47.27
CA PHE A 112 11.78 -3.26 -48.60
C PHE A 112 12.82 -2.73 -49.61
N GLY A 113 13.62 -1.73 -49.22
CA GLY A 113 14.73 -1.21 -50.04
C GLY A 113 15.72 -2.30 -50.44
N VAL A 114 16.19 -3.11 -49.48
CA VAL A 114 17.11 -4.23 -49.75
C VAL A 114 16.45 -5.30 -50.64
N MET A 115 15.16 -5.58 -50.43
CA MET A 115 14.39 -6.49 -51.27
C MET A 115 14.21 -5.96 -52.70
N ALA A 116 14.05 -4.65 -52.89
CA ALA A 116 13.99 -4.02 -54.21
C ALA A 116 15.30 -4.21 -54.97
N ILE A 117 16.45 -4.03 -54.31
CA ILE A 117 17.76 -4.35 -54.88
C ILE A 117 17.81 -5.81 -55.31
N PHE A 118 17.50 -6.73 -54.40
CA PHE A 118 17.55 -8.16 -54.69
C PHE A 118 16.63 -8.53 -55.87
N THR A 119 15.44 -7.94 -55.94
CA THR A 119 14.49 -8.19 -57.03
C THR A 119 15.00 -7.68 -58.38
N LEU A 120 15.65 -6.51 -58.40
CA LEU A 120 16.19 -5.93 -59.62
C LEU A 120 17.44 -6.66 -60.11
N CYS A 121 18.37 -6.94 -59.20
CA CYS A 121 19.66 -7.55 -59.48
C CYS A 121 19.56 -9.09 -59.61
N GLN A 122 18.54 -9.72 -59.03
CA GLN A 122 18.33 -11.17 -58.91
C GLN A 122 19.50 -11.95 -58.30
N THR A 123 20.40 -11.23 -57.64
CA THR A 123 21.54 -11.74 -56.89
C THR A 123 21.63 -10.95 -55.60
N PHE A 124 21.98 -11.63 -54.51
CA PHE A 124 22.55 -10.91 -53.37
C PHE A 124 23.98 -10.49 -53.72
N PRO A 125 24.50 -9.39 -53.17
CA PRO A 125 25.92 -9.10 -53.28
C PRO A 125 26.69 -10.25 -52.64
N CYS A 126 27.27 -11.13 -53.47
CA CYS A 126 27.92 -12.37 -53.01
C CYS A 126 29.06 -12.09 -52.03
N ASP A 127 29.72 -10.94 -52.15
CA ASP A 127 30.83 -10.54 -51.30
C ASP A 127 30.39 -10.12 -49.89
N LEU A 128 29.09 -9.85 -49.67
CA LEU A 128 28.52 -9.29 -48.43
C LEU A 128 27.91 -10.32 -47.47
N LEU A 129 27.80 -11.59 -47.89
CA LEU A 129 27.30 -12.68 -47.05
C LEU A 129 28.33 -13.19 -46.04
N ALA A 130 29.63 -12.91 -46.28
CA ALA A 130 30.68 -13.22 -45.33
C ALA A 130 30.67 -12.21 -44.18
N ALA A 131 30.54 -12.71 -42.94
CA ALA A 131 30.62 -11.91 -41.72
C ALA A 131 31.99 -11.23 -41.53
N SER A 132 32.99 -11.66 -42.29
CA SER A 132 34.35 -11.15 -42.24
C SER A 132 35.00 -11.18 -43.62
N TYR A 133 36.04 -10.37 -43.79
CA TYR A 133 36.95 -10.41 -44.94
C TYR A 133 38.39 -10.45 -44.44
N ARG A 134 39.33 -10.77 -45.33
CA ARG A 134 40.76 -10.64 -45.04
C ARG A 134 41.21 -9.25 -45.46
N ASP A 135 41.79 -8.49 -44.54
CA ASP A 135 42.44 -7.22 -44.87
C ASP A 135 43.74 -7.44 -45.67
N GLU A 136 44.40 -6.36 -46.06
CA GLU A 136 45.69 -6.40 -46.78
C GLU A 136 46.79 -7.12 -46.00
N GLN A 137 46.64 -7.24 -44.68
CA GLN A 137 47.57 -7.91 -43.76
C GLN A 137 47.15 -9.38 -43.48
N GLN A 138 46.18 -9.91 -44.23
CA GLN A 138 45.60 -11.26 -44.07
C GLN A 138 44.85 -11.50 -42.76
N THR A 139 44.57 -10.45 -41.98
CA THR A 139 43.81 -10.51 -40.73
C THR A 139 42.33 -10.66 -41.04
N ILE A 140 41.63 -11.48 -40.26
CA ILE A 140 40.17 -11.64 -40.39
C ILE A 140 39.52 -10.45 -39.69
N VAL A 141 38.99 -9.52 -40.47
CA VAL A 141 38.27 -8.33 -39.99
C VAL A 141 36.77 -8.59 -40.11
N GLY A 142 36.04 -8.39 -39.01
CA GLY A 142 34.58 -8.44 -39.01
C GLY A 142 34.03 -7.26 -39.81
N ARG A 143 33.14 -7.53 -40.77
CA ARG A 143 32.56 -6.46 -41.58
C ARG A 143 31.48 -5.72 -40.79
N THR A 144 31.60 -4.41 -40.70
CA THR A 144 30.60 -3.55 -40.07
C THR A 144 29.32 -3.47 -40.92
N GLU A 145 28.20 -3.09 -40.30
CA GLU A 145 26.94 -2.88 -41.03
C GLU A 145 27.04 -1.73 -42.04
N LEU A 146 27.79 -0.67 -41.70
CA LEU A 146 28.03 0.46 -42.60
C LEU A 146 28.71 0.00 -43.90
N GLU A 147 29.74 -0.83 -43.80
CA GLU A 147 30.43 -1.42 -44.95
C GLU A 147 29.52 -2.34 -45.77
N ARG A 148 28.56 -3.01 -45.12
CA ARG A 148 27.53 -3.80 -45.82
C ARG A 148 26.58 -2.89 -46.62
N ARG A 149 26.12 -1.78 -46.03
CA ARG A 149 25.28 -0.78 -46.70
C ARG A 149 25.99 -0.13 -47.89
N GLU A 150 27.26 0.23 -47.75
CA GLU A 150 28.07 0.73 -48.86
C GLU A 150 28.23 -0.32 -49.96
N GLY A 151 28.30 -1.60 -49.61
CA GLY A 151 28.28 -2.69 -50.59
C GLY A 151 26.96 -2.77 -51.37
N TYR A 152 25.80 -2.58 -50.71
CA TYR A 152 24.50 -2.49 -51.40
C TYR A 152 24.47 -1.32 -52.39
N MET A 153 24.93 -0.14 -51.95
CA MET A 153 24.98 1.05 -52.79
C MET A 153 25.91 0.88 -53.99
N ARG A 154 27.11 0.33 -53.79
CA ARG A 154 28.03 0.02 -54.90
C ARG A 154 27.44 -0.96 -55.90
N MET A 155 26.70 -1.97 -55.44
CA MET A 155 26.05 -2.93 -56.34
C MET A 155 24.92 -2.28 -57.14
N ILE A 156 24.12 -1.42 -56.49
CA ILE A 156 23.10 -0.60 -57.15
C ILE A 156 23.74 0.25 -58.24
N TYR A 157 24.75 1.07 -57.93
CA TYR A 157 25.37 1.95 -58.93
C TYR A 157 26.06 1.19 -60.06
N ARG A 158 26.54 -0.04 -59.81
CA ARG A 158 27.15 -0.88 -60.84
C ARG A 158 26.12 -1.52 -61.78
N GLN A 159 24.96 -1.93 -61.26
CA GLN A 159 23.97 -2.71 -62.02
C GLN A 159 22.79 -1.88 -62.51
N LEU A 160 22.40 -0.85 -61.76
CA LEU A 160 21.36 0.10 -62.08
C LEU A 160 22.02 1.37 -62.60
N ARG A 161 21.66 1.78 -63.82
CA ARG A 161 22.14 3.04 -64.41
C ARG A 161 21.58 4.23 -63.60
N GLU A 162 22.26 5.37 -63.64
CA GLU A 162 21.83 6.63 -62.98
C GLU A 162 20.40 7.07 -63.34
N LYS A 163 19.84 6.60 -64.47
CA LYS A 163 18.46 6.90 -64.92
C LYS A 163 17.45 5.79 -64.62
N HIS A 164 17.73 4.87 -63.70
CA HIS A 164 16.78 3.79 -63.40
C HIS A 164 15.56 4.33 -62.64
N PRO A 165 14.31 4.08 -63.09
CA PRO A 165 13.10 4.69 -62.51
C PRO A 165 12.90 4.45 -61.00
N LEU A 166 13.45 3.34 -60.49
CA LEU A 166 13.34 2.96 -59.07
C LEU A 166 14.52 3.40 -58.20
N LEU A 167 15.55 4.05 -58.76
CA LEU A 167 16.78 4.34 -58.03
C LEU A 167 16.52 5.28 -56.83
N GLN A 168 15.82 6.39 -57.06
CA GLN A 168 15.47 7.36 -56.03
C GLN A 168 14.68 6.74 -54.87
N MET A 169 13.73 5.85 -55.19
CA MET A 169 12.94 5.12 -54.20
C MET A 169 13.84 4.23 -53.33
N ILE A 170 14.75 3.49 -53.95
CA ILE A 170 15.66 2.57 -53.26
C ILE A 170 16.63 3.33 -52.35
N GLU A 171 17.19 4.44 -52.83
CA GLU A 171 18.07 5.30 -52.04
C GLU A 171 17.34 5.86 -50.81
N GLY A 172 16.12 6.37 -51.00
CA GLY A 172 15.29 6.86 -49.91
C GLY A 172 15.00 5.79 -48.84
N CYS A 173 14.65 4.57 -49.26
CA CYS A 173 14.38 3.46 -48.35
C CYS A 173 15.58 3.09 -47.47
N LEU A 174 16.81 3.31 -47.94
CA LEU A 174 18.02 2.90 -47.26
C LEU A 174 18.63 4.01 -46.38
N ASN A 175 17.98 5.17 -46.25
CA ASN A 175 18.45 6.29 -45.41
C ASN A 175 18.39 6.02 -43.90
N PHE A 176 18.79 7.00 -43.09
CA PHE A 176 18.56 7.00 -41.64
C PHE A 176 17.05 6.89 -41.34
N PRO A 177 16.65 6.23 -40.24
CA PRO A 177 15.24 5.93 -39.95
C PRO A 177 14.27 7.10 -40.11
N GLU A 178 14.68 8.29 -39.69
CA GLU A 178 13.91 9.54 -39.71
C GLU A 178 13.70 10.10 -41.12
N ASP A 179 14.64 9.80 -42.03
CA ASP A 179 14.68 10.29 -43.40
C ASP A 179 14.10 9.28 -44.40
N ARG A 180 13.71 8.09 -43.93
CA ARG A 180 13.09 7.07 -44.79
C ARG A 180 11.68 7.51 -45.20
N PRO A 181 11.29 7.31 -46.47
CA PRO A 181 9.94 7.62 -46.92
C PRO A 181 8.91 6.75 -46.19
N SER A 182 7.69 7.26 -46.05
CA SER A 182 6.56 6.41 -45.65
C SER A 182 6.26 5.36 -46.72
N ILE A 183 5.64 4.24 -46.35
CA ILE A 183 5.26 3.22 -47.35
C ILE A 183 4.31 3.76 -48.43
N ARG A 184 3.50 4.77 -48.11
CA ARG A 184 2.64 5.45 -49.07
C ARG A 184 3.45 6.23 -50.11
N GLU A 185 4.53 6.87 -49.68
CA GLU A 185 5.44 7.58 -50.58
C GLU A 185 6.24 6.62 -51.46
N VAL A 186 6.68 5.48 -50.88
CA VAL A 186 7.30 4.39 -51.65
C VAL A 186 6.35 3.86 -52.72
N LEU A 187 5.07 3.66 -52.39
CA LEU A 187 4.07 3.18 -53.34
C LEU A 187 3.86 4.19 -54.48
N ARG A 188 3.79 5.50 -54.17
CA ARG A 188 3.68 6.58 -55.18
C ARG A 188 4.85 6.56 -56.16
N LEU A 189 6.08 6.54 -55.65
CA LEU A 189 7.30 6.49 -56.48
C LEU A 189 7.35 5.24 -57.37
N LEU A 190 6.86 4.10 -56.84
CA LEU A 190 6.81 2.84 -57.58
C LEU A 190 5.73 2.83 -58.66
N GLU A 191 4.58 3.47 -58.43
CA GLU A 191 3.54 3.64 -59.44
C GLU A 191 4.00 4.54 -60.59
N GLU A 192 4.73 5.62 -60.29
CA GLU A 192 5.35 6.52 -61.28
C GLU A 192 6.36 5.75 -62.14
N ALA A 193 7.30 5.05 -61.50
CA ALA A 193 8.28 4.21 -62.20
C ALA A 193 7.63 3.11 -63.05
N ARG A 194 6.51 2.52 -62.58
CA ARG A 194 5.79 1.48 -63.32
C ARG A 194 5.04 2.04 -64.53
N ALA A 195 4.63 3.30 -64.50
CA ALA A 195 4.04 3.97 -65.66
C ALA A 195 5.06 4.15 -66.79
N GLU A 196 6.32 4.44 -66.47
CA GLU A 196 7.42 4.59 -67.43
C GLU A 196 7.87 3.28 -68.10
N VAL A 197 7.65 2.13 -67.43
CA VAL A 197 8.10 0.80 -67.88
C VAL A 197 7.05 0.08 -68.76
N ARG A 198 5.86 0.65 -68.97
CA ARG A 198 4.80 0.01 -69.80
C ARG A 198 5.20 -0.04 -71.28
N ASP A 199 5.79 -1.16 -71.69
CA ASP A 199 6.03 -1.56 -73.07
C ASP A 199 5.31 -2.89 -73.37
N GLU A 200 4.56 -2.97 -74.47
CA GLU A 200 3.79 -4.15 -74.93
C GLU A 200 4.69 -5.40 -75.07
N GLN A 201 5.98 -5.21 -75.33
CA GLN A 201 6.97 -6.28 -75.42
C GLN A 201 7.16 -7.04 -74.09
N THR A 202 6.85 -6.42 -72.95
CA THR A 202 7.07 -7.03 -71.64
C THR A 202 6.00 -8.02 -71.20
N ASP A 203 4.77 -7.93 -71.72
CA ASP A 203 3.70 -8.91 -71.45
C ASP A 203 3.90 -10.23 -72.20
N MET A 204 4.47 -10.16 -73.42
CA MET A 204 4.88 -11.35 -74.17
C MET A 204 5.99 -12.13 -73.44
N ASN A 205 6.97 -11.44 -72.86
CA ASN A 205 8.03 -12.07 -72.06
C ASN A 205 7.49 -12.74 -70.78
N LYS A 206 6.42 -12.19 -70.18
CA LYS A 206 5.77 -12.80 -69.01
C LYS A 206 5.08 -14.11 -69.39
N LEU A 207 4.41 -14.15 -70.55
CA LEU A 207 3.71 -15.34 -71.03
C LEU A 207 4.68 -16.43 -71.49
N GLU A 208 5.79 -16.07 -72.14
CA GLU A 208 6.87 -16.99 -72.49
C GLU A 208 7.59 -17.56 -71.27
N LEU A 209 7.84 -16.75 -70.25
CA LEU A 209 8.40 -17.22 -68.99
C LEU A 209 7.47 -18.23 -68.30
N LEU A 210 6.15 -17.95 -68.28
CA LEU A 210 5.15 -18.87 -67.75
C LEU A 210 5.13 -20.19 -68.52
N ARG A 211 5.26 -20.16 -69.86
CA ARG A 211 5.38 -21.38 -70.68
C ARG A 211 6.70 -22.10 -70.42
N ALA A 212 7.83 -21.40 -70.34
CA ALA A 212 9.15 -21.99 -70.10
C ALA A 212 9.26 -22.69 -68.74
N LEU A 213 8.58 -22.17 -67.71
CA LEU A 213 8.45 -22.83 -66.41
C LEU A 213 7.56 -24.08 -66.47
N GLN A 214 6.66 -24.17 -67.45
CA GLN A 214 5.76 -25.31 -67.66
C GLN A 214 6.30 -26.37 -68.62
N THR A 215 7.26 -26.06 -69.50
CA THR A 215 7.71 -26.93 -70.61
C THR A 215 9.08 -27.61 -70.43
N GLN A 216 9.69 -27.63 -69.24
CA GLN A 216 10.97 -28.34 -69.06
C GLN A 216 10.81 -29.87 -69.29
N PRO A 217 11.53 -30.49 -70.25
CA PRO A 217 11.41 -31.93 -70.50
C PRO A 217 12.05 -32.74 -69.37
N ARG A 218 11.34 -33.75 -68.87
CA ARG A 218 11.83 -34.69 -67.85
C ARG A 218 12.81 -35.69 -68.49
N ASN A 219 14.12 -35.44 -68.38
CA ASN A 219 15.19 -36.40 -68.70
C ASN A 219 15.16 -37.63 -67.77
N GLN A 220 15.68 -38.79 -68.20
CA GLN A 220 15.76 -40.00 -67.34
C GLN A 220 16.60 -39.78 -66.07
N GLU A 221 17.66 -38.97 -66.11
CA GLU A 221 18.35 -38.48 -64.91
C GLU A 221 17.44 -37.65 -64.00
N ASN A 222 16.55 -36.81 -64.56
CA ASN A 222 15.56 -36.07 -63.77
C ASN A 222 14.52 -37.00 -63.15
N VAL A 223 14.21 -38.16 -63.75
CA VAL A 223 13.27 -39.15 -63.18
C VAL A 223 13.91 -39.90 -62.01
N GLU A 224 15.18 -40.29 -62.12
CA GLU A 224 15.92 -40.87 -60.99
C GLU A 224 16.21 -39.85 -59.89
N GLN A 225 16.58 -38.62 -60.25
CA GLN A 225 16.73 -37.53 -59.30
C GLN A 225 15.38 -37.14 -58.68
N GLU A 226 14.26 -37.11 -59.40
CA GLU A 226 12.91 -36.95 -58.83
C GLU A 226 12.55 -38.12 -57.92
N GLY A 227 12.96 -39.35 -58.25
CA GLY A 227 12.76 -40.52 -57.39
C GLY A 227 13.54 -40.43 -56.09
N GLN A 228 14.82 -40.02 -56.15
CA GLN A 228 15.65 -39.76 -54.97
C GLN A 228 15.15 -38.55 -54.19
N LEU A 229 14.71 -37.49 -54.88
CA LEU A 229 14.14 -36.30 -54.29
C LEU A 229 12.84 -36.64 -53.57
N ARG A 230 11.94 -37.43 -54.17
CA ARG A 230 10.70 -37.90 -53.51
C ARG A 230 10.97 -38.76 -52.28
N ARG A 231 12.01 -39.59 -52.31
CA ARG A 231 12.44 -40.36 -51.12
C ARG A 231 12.97 -39.42 -50.03
N LYS A 232 13.83 -38.46 -50.39
CA LYS A 232 14.30 -37.43 -49.45
C LYS A 232 13.19 -36.51 -48.95
N GLU A 233 12.19 -36.21 -49.76
CA GLU A 233 11.00 -35.44 -49.39
C GLU A 233 10.12 -36.23 -48.43
N ALA A 234 9.97 -37.55 -48.64
CA ALA A 234 9.27 -38.43 -47.70
C ALA A 234 10.02 -38.54 -46.36
N GLU A 235 11.35 -38.75 -46.38
CA GLU A 235 12.20 -38.73 -45.18
C GLU A 235 12.14 -37.38 -44.47
N LEU A 236 12.15 -36.27 -45.22
CA LEU A 236 12.01 -34.92 -44.68
C LEU A 236 10.63 -34.71 -44.07
N ALA A 237 9.57 -35.20 -44.71
CA ALA A 237 8.20 -35.11 -44.18
C ALA A 237 8.04 -35.92 -42.89
N GLU A 238 8.65 -37.10 -42.80
CA GLU A 238 8.69 -37.90 -41.58
C GLU A 238 9.47 -37.20 -40.46
N ALA A 239 10.66 -36.68 -40.77
CA ALA A 239 11.46 -35.90 -39.83
C ALA A 239 10.74 -34.63 -39.36
N GLN A 240 10.00 -33.95 -40.25
CA GLN A 240 9.15 -32.81 -39.90
C GLN A 240 7.98 -33.22 -39.00
N GLY A 241 7.39 -34.39 -39.22
CA GLY A 241 6.36 -34.94 -38.34
C GLY A 241 6.89 -35.21 -36.93
N GLN A 242 8.07 -35.83 -36.83
CA GLN A 242 8.74 -36.06 -35.54
C GLN A 242 9.15 -34.75 -34.86
N LEU A 243 9.59 -33.76 -35.64
CA LEU A 243 9.92 -32.42 -35.12
C LEU A 243 8.68 -31.75 -34.54
N ARG A 244 7.54 -31.77 -35.25
CA ARG A 244 6.27 -31.21 -34.75
C ARG A 244 5.83 -31.86 -33.44
N GLN A 245 5.92 -33.18 -33.32
CA GLN A 245 5.61 -33.87 -32.05
C GLN A 245 6.53 -33.41 -30.91
N LYS A 246 7.83 -33.22 -31.18
CA LYS A 246 8.77 -32.70 -30.18
C LYS A 246 8.49 -31.24 -29.82
N GLU A 247 8.10 -30.42 -30.79
CA GLU A 247 7.71 -29.02 -30.55
C GLU A 247 6.44 -28.94 -29.70
N GLU A 248 5.45 -29.80 -29.93
CA GLU A 248 4.25 -29.89 -29.10
C GLU A 248 4.57 -30.30 -27.66
N LEU A 249 5.45 -31.30 -27.46
CA LEU A 249 5.92 -31.72 -26.14
C LEU A 249 6.74 -30.62 -25.44
N LEU A 250 7.56 -29.89 -26.19
CA LEU A 250 8.31 -28.77 -25.65
C LEU A 250 7.35 -27.66 -25.18
N GLN A 251 6.35 -27.32 -26.00
CA GLN A 251 5.34 -26.33 -25.64
C GLN A 251 4.51 -26.78 -24.43
N SER A 252 4.16 -28.06 -24.31
CA SER A 252 3.44 -28.54 -23.13
C SER A 252 4.30 -28.44 -21.86
N SER A 253 5.58 -28.80 -21.95
CA SER A 253 6.53 -28.69 -20.84
C SER A 253 6.80 -27.22 -20.45
N GLU A 254 6.88 -26.32 -21.42
CA GLU A 254 7.00 -24.88 -21.17
C GLU A 254 5.77 -24.31 -20.46
N ARG A 255 4.56 -24.74 -20.84
CA ARG A 255 3.32 -24.35 -20.14
C ARG A 255 3.31 -24.83 -18.70
N GLU A 256 3.70 -26.08 -18.45
CA GLU A 256 3.82 -26.62 -17.08
C GLU A 256 4.84 -25.84 -16.26
N LYS A 257 6.01 -25.56 -16.83
CA LYS A 257 7.03 -24.71 -16.18
C LYS A 257 6.47 -23.33 -15.84
N GLN A 258 5.69 -22.73 -16.74
CA GLN A 258 5.12 -21.40 -16.52
C GLN A 258 4.08 -21.38 -15.40
N ILE A 259 3.27 -22.43 -15.28
CA ILE A 259 2.35 -22.63 -14.14
C ILE A 259 3.13 -22.73 -12.83
N VAL A 260 4.21 -23.54 -12.79
CA VAL A 260 5.04 -23.70 -11.59
C VAL A 260 5.71 -22.38 -11.20
N VAL A 261 6.24 -21.62 -12.17
CA VAL A 261 6.83 -20.29 -11.91
C VAL A 261 5.79 -19.33 -11.34
N GLN A 262 4.57 -19.32 -11.88
CA GLN A 262 3.49 -18.47 -11.37
C GLN A 262 3.08 -18.85 -9.94
N GLN A 263 3.03 -20.15 -9.63
CA GLN A 263 2.78 -20.63 -8.27
C GLN A 263 3.89 -20.21 -7.30
N LEU A 264 5.15 -20.32 -7.71
CA LEU A 264 6.30 -19.88 -6.92
C LEU A 264 6.28 -18.37 -6.67
N GLN A 265 5.93 -17.56 -7.67
CA GLN A 265 5.78 -16.12 -7.51
C GLN A 265 4.67 -15.77 -6.50
N SER A 266 3.52 -16.44 -6.58
CA SER A 266 2.43 -16.28 -5.61
C SER A 266 2.87 -16.65 -4.19
N LYS A 267 3.61 -17.76 -4.02
CA LYS A 267 4.11 -18.19 -2.72
C LYS A 267 5.17 -17.25 -2.15
N ASN A 268 6.05 -16.71 -3.00
CA ASN A 268 7.03 -15.71 -2.58
C ASN A 268 6.37 -14.41 -2.10
N GLN A 269 5.29 -13.98 -2.75
CA GLN A 269 4.51 -12.82 -2.31
C GLN A 269 3.91 -13.06 -0.91
N GLU A 270 3.31 -14.23 -0.68
CA GLU A 270 2.76 -14.64 0.62
C GLU A 270 3.84 -14.67 1.72
N ILE A 271 5.06 -15.13 1.41
CA ILE A 271 6.20 -15.11 2.34
C ILE A 271 6.61 -13.67 2.70
N VAL A 272 6.63 -12.76 1.73
CA VAL A 272 6.99 -11.35 1.98
C VAL A 272 5.97 -10.70 2.92
N GLU A 273 4.68 -10.95 2.69
CA GLU A 273 3.60 -10.43 3.55
C GLU A 273 3.69 -10.99 4.97
N LEU A 274 3.92 -12.29 5.12
CA LEU A 274 4.10 -12.92 6.44
C LEU A 274 5.34 -12.38 7.17
N LYS A 275 6.44 -12.09 6.46
CA LYS A 275 7.63 -11.47 7.07
C LYS A 275 7.33 -10.07 7.60
N GLN A 276 6.60 -9.25 6.85
CA GLN A 276 6.21 -7.91 7.29
C GLN A 276 5.31 -7.97 8.53
N GLN A 277 4.36 -8.90 8.58
CA GLN A 277 3.51 -9.13 9.75
C GLN A 277 4.30 -9.62 10.98
N LEU A 278 5.30 -10.48 10.77
CA LEU A 278 6.19 -10.92 11.85
C LEU A 278 6.98 -9.76 12.43
N GLU A 279 7.57 -8.91 11.57
CA GLU A 279 8.32 -7.73 12.01
C GLU A 279 7.43 -6.73 12.78
N SER A 280 6.19 -6.50 12.33
CA SER A 280 5.27 -5.61 13.06
C SER A 280 4.92 -6.18 14.43
N THR A 281 4.63 -7.47 14.49
CA THR A 281 4.32 -8.19 15.74
C THR A 281 5.51 -8.15 16.71
N GLU A 282 6.75 -8.28 16.20
CA GLU A 282 7.95 -8.16 17.02
C GLU A 282 8.15 -6.75 17.59
N ARG A 283 7.88 -5.71 16.80
CA ARG A 283 7.94 -4.31 17.28
C ARG A 283 6.88 -4.04 18.35
N GLU A 284 5.67 -4.54 18.17
CA GLU A 284 4.60 -4.46 19.18
C GLU A 284 5.01 -5.19 20.47
N LYS A 285 5.53 -6.42 20.36
CA LYS A 285 6.05 -7.19 21.50
C LYS A 285 7.16 -6.44 22.25
N GLN A 286 8.09 -5.79 21.54
CA GLN A 286 9.14 -4.99 22.16
C GLN A 286 8.56 -3.79 22.91
N THR A 287 7.56 -3.12 22.34
CA THR A 287 6.89 -1.97 22.97
C THR A 287 6.18 -2.40 24.26
N VAL A 288 5.40 -3.48 24.22
CA VAL A 288 4.73 -4.05 25.40
C VAL A 288 5.76 -4.44 26.48
N ARG A 289 6.88 -5.03 26.09
CA ARG A 289 7.96 -5.39 27.02
C ARG A 289 8.55 -4.16 27.71
N GLN A 290 8.78 -3.07 26.98
CA GLN A 290 9.29 -1.82 27.56
C GLN A 290 8.27 -1.20 28.53
N GLN A 291 6.99 -1.20 28.17
CA GLN A 291 5.91 -0.71 29.05
C GLN A 291 5.82 -1.54 30.34
N LEU A 292 5.94 -2.87 30.24
CA LEU A 292 5.93 -3.75 31.42
C LEU A 292 7.11 -3.45 32.35
N ILE A 293 8.31 -3.26 31.82
CA ILE A 293 9.49 -2.88 32.61
C ILE A 293 9.26 -1.54 33.33
N GLY A 294 8.69 -0.55 32.62
CA GLY A 294 8.34 0.75 33.21
C GLY A 294 7.32 0.62 34.35
N SER A 295 6.25 -0.15 34.14
CA SER A 295 5.20 -0.40 35.15
C SER A 295 5.75 -1.16 36.37
N GLN A 296 6.63 -2.14 36.16
CA GLN A 296 7.29 -2.87 37.25
C GLN A 296 8.15 -1.95 38.11
N ARG A 297 8.92 -1.04 37.49
CA ARG A 297 9.73 -0.05 38.20
C ARG A 297 8.85 0.89 39.03
N GLN A 298 7.78 1.41 38.45
CA GLN A 298 6.84 2.29 39.17
C GLN A 298 6.20 1.56 40.36
N ASN A 299 5.82 0.29 40.19
CA ASN A 299 5.28 -0.52 41.29
C ASN A 299 6.32 -0.76 42.41
N GLN A 300 7.60 -0.93 42.08
CA GLN A 300 8.66 -1.03 43.09
C GLN A 300 8.82 0.27 43.87
N GLU A 301 8.81 1.42 43.19
CA GLU A 301 8.89 2.74 43.82
C GLU A 301 7.68 3.01 44.74
N LEU A 302 6.48 2.63 44.32
CA LEU A 302 5.27 2.73 45.14
C LEU A 302 5.36 1.87 46.40
N ARG A 303 5.84 0.62 46.29
CA ARG A 303 6.03 -0.27 47.45
C ARG A 303 7.06 0.27 48.44
N GLN A 304 8.14 0.90 47.95
CA GLN A 304 9.12 1.56 48.81
C GLN A 304 8.48 2.72 49.58
N ARG A 305 7.75 3.61 48.89
CA ARG A 305 7.04 4.74 49.52
C ARG A 305 6.00 4.28 50.53
N GLU A 306 5.25 3.21 50.23
CA GLU A 306 4.30 2.61 51.17
C GLU A 306 5.01 2.15 52.44
N THR A 307 6.14 1.46 52.29
CA THR A 307 6.94 0.98 53.42
C THR A 307 7.46 2.13 54.28
N GLU A 308 7.97 3.20 53.67
CA GLU A 308 8.44 4.40 54.37
C GLU A 308 7.31 5.09 55.12
N LEU A 309 6.13 5.23 54.51
CA LEU A 309 4.97 5.86 55.12
C LEU A 309 4.45 5.06 56.32
N VAL A 310 4.37 3.73 56.19
CA VAL A 310 3.98 2.83 57.28
C VAL A 310 4.97 2.97 58.44
N GLN A 311 6.28 2.92 58.16
CA GLN A 311 7.30 3.10 59.20
C GLN A 311 7.22 4.47 59.89
N ALA A 312 6.95 5.54 59.14
CA ALA A 312 6.78 6.88 59.70
C ALA A 312 5.55 6.95 60.62
N LYS A 313 4.43 6.34 60.23
CA LYS A 313 3.21 6.29 61.05
C LYS A 313 3.38 5.44 62.31
N ASP A 314 4.12 4.34 62.24
CA ASP A 314 4.45 3.54 63.41
C ASP A 314 5.35 4.29 64.40
N ARG A 315 6.25 5.17 63.92
CA ARG A 315 7.02 6.07 64.80
C ARG A 315 6.11 7.06 65.50
N GLU A 316 5.23 7.74 64.75
CA GLU A 316 4.27 8.70 65.31
C GLU A 316 3.34 8.04 66.35
N LEU A 317 2.89 6.82 66.07
CA LEU A 317 2.04 6.05 66.98
C LEU A 317 2.81 5.68 68.27
N ARG A 318 4.08 5.28 68.17
CA ARG A 318 4.93 4.99 69.34
C ARG A 318 5.18 6.24 70.19
N GLU A 319 5.42 7.39 69.56
CA GLU A 319 5.58 8.66 70.27
C GLU A 319 4.29 9.01 71.02
N LYS A 320 3.13 8.93 70.36
CA LYS A 320 1.82 9.17 70.98
C LYS A 320 1.51 8.18 72.11
N ALA A 321 1.82 6.90 71.93
CA ALA A 321 1.64 5.89 72.97
C ALA A 321 2.51 6.19 74.20
N SER A 322 3.77 6.58 74.00
CA SER A 322 4.65 6.94 75.13
C SER A 322 4.19 8.19 75.88
N LEU A 323 3.67 9.19 75.16
CA LEU A 323 3.04 10.37 75.75
C LEU A 323 1.79 10.01 76.56
N LEU A 324 0.91 9.16 76.02
CA LEU A 324 -0.29 8.70 76.70
C LEU A 324 0.07 8.00 78.01
N THR A 325 1.03 7.07 77.99
CA THR A 325 1.51 6.37 79.20
C THR A 325 2.08 7.34 80.24
N ARG A 326 2.68 8.46 79.82
CA ARG A 326 3.15 9.49 80.74
C ARG A 326 1.97 10.25 81.36
N MET A 327 1.01 10.68 80.55
CA MET A 327 -0.18 11.39 81.03
C MET A 327 -1.03 10.52 81.97
N GLU A 328 -1.16 9.23 81.69
CA GLU A 328 -1.85 8.27 82.57
C GLU A 328 -1.18 8.17 83.94
N ARG A 329 0.16 8.17 84.00
CA ARG A 329 0.90 8.21 85.27
C ARG A 329 0.66 9.50 86.04
N GLU A 330 0.78 10.64 85.36
CA GLU A 330 0.53 11.96 85.97
C GLU A 330 -0.92 12.08 86.50
N LEU A 331 -1.90 11.51 85.78
CA LEU A 331 -3.29 11.46 86.22
C LEU A 331 -3.46 10.61 87.49
N VAL A 332 -2.84 9.43 87.54
CA VAL A 332 -2.90 8.55 88.72
C VAL A 332 -2.28 9.24 89.94
N GLU A 333 -1.14 9.90 89.77
CA GLU A 333 -0.49 10.69 90.83
C GLU A 333 -1.40 11.83 91.32
N THR A 334 -2.02 12.57 90.38
CA THR A 334 -2.94 13.66 90.70
C THR A 334 -4.18 13.15 91.45
N GLN A 335 -4.74 12.00 91.05
CA GLN A 335 -5.87 11.35 91.74
C GLN A 335 -5.49 10.88 93.15
N GLN A 336 -4.26 10.42 93.37
CA GLN A 336 -3.77 10.09 94.72
C GLN A 336 -3.67 11.33 95.60
N GLN A 337 -3.12 12.44 95.06
CA GLN A 337 -3.05 13.71 95.80
C GLN A 337 -4.44 14.24 96.16
N LEU A 338 -5.40 14.15 95.23
CA LEU A 338 -6.78 14.55 95.46
C LEU A 338 -7.40 13.75 96.62
N ARG A 339 -7.23 12.42 96.63
CA ARG A 339 -7.72 11.57 97.74
C ARG A 339 -7.15 11.98 99.10
N LEU A 340 -5.85 12.24 99.18
CA LEU A 340 -5.22 12.71 100.43
C LEU A 340 -5.80 14.07 100.87
N LYS A 341 -6.12 14.95 99.93
CA LYS A 341 -6.75 16.24 100.22
C LYS A 341 -8.20 16.09 100.68
N GLU A 342 -8.96 15.17 100.09
CA GLU A 342 -10.32 14.83 100.51
C GLU A 342 -10.31 14.25 101.94
N GLU A 343 -9.38 13.36 102.28
CA GLU A 343 -9.20 12.83 103.64
C GLU A 343 -8.85 13.93 104.65
N GLN A 344 -7.96 14.86 104.27
CA GLN A 344 -7.63 16.04 105.08
C GLN A 344 -8.87 16.92 105.31
N LEU A 345 -9.65 17.16 104.26
CA LEU A 345 -10.87 17.96 104.34
C LEU A 345 -11.90 17.30 105.27
N GLN A 346 -12.13 15.99 105.14
CA GLN A 346 -13.03 15.24 106.02
C GLN A 346 -12.60 15.32 107.50
N SER A 347 -11.29 15.27 107.77
CA SER A 347 -10.75 15.45 109.13
C SER A 347 -11.02 16.86 109.68
N ILE A 348 -10.83 17.91 108.86
CA ILE A 348 -11.14 19.29 109.23
C ILE A 348 -12.65 19.45 109.46
N GLU A 349 -13.49 18.91 108.57
CA GLU A 349 -14.95 18.95 108.71
C GLU A 349 -15.41 18.27 110.00
N ALA A 350 -14.80 17.15 110.38
CA ALA A 350 -15.07 16.49 111.66
C ALA A 350 -14.69 17.38 112.86
N LEU A 351 -13.51 18.03 112.83
CA LEU A 351 -13.10 18.97 113.87
C LEU A 351 -14.03 20.19 113.96
N VAL A 352 -14.46 20.74 112.83
CA VAL A 352 -15.42 21.84 112.78
C VAL A 352 -16.77 21.39 113.35
N ALA A 353 -17.24 20.19 113.02
CA ALA A 353 -18.47 19.64 113.56
C ALA A 353 -18.39 19.43 115.09
N ASP A 354 -17.26 18.95 115.60
CA ASP A 354 -17.03 18.81 117.05
C ASP A 354 -16.96 20.18 117.74
N PHE A 355 -16.33 21.18 117.12
CA PHE A 355 -16.32 22.55 117.62
C PHE A 355 -17.72 23.18 117.62
N GLN A 356 -18.52 22.93 116.57
CA GLN A 356 -19.91 23.37 116.51
C GLN A 356 -20.77 22.69 117.59
N LYS A 357 -20.57 21.38 117.86
CA LYS A 357 -21.21 20.70 118.99
C LYS A 357 -20.79 21.31 120.33
N ALA A 358 -19.53 21.65 120.51
CA ALA A 358 -19.04 22.32 121.73
C ALA A 358 -19.64 23.72 121.88
N LEU A 359 -19.81 24.47 120.79
CA LEU A 359 -20.54 25.74 120.78
C LEU A 359 -22.02 25.54 121.11
N GLN A 360 -22.70 24.53 120.56
CA GLN A 360 -24.09 24.22 120.92
C GLN A 360 -24.25 23.76 122.38
N GLN A 361 -23.25 23.09 122.95
CA GLN A 361 -23.19 22.79 124.38
C GLN A 361 -22.94 24.04 125.25
N ARG A 362 -22.31 25.08 124.69
CA ARG A 362 -22.11 26.38 125.33
C ARG A 362 -23.32 27.31 125.17
N ASP A 363 -24.02 27.22 124.05
CA ASP A 363 -25.22 27.99 123.71
C ASP A 363 -26.51 27.34 124.26
N SER A 364 -26.45 26.12 124.80
CA SER A 364 -27.56 25.52 125.57
C SER A 364 -27.66 26.03 127.02
N GLU A 365 -26.78 26.94 127.46
CA GLU A 365 -26.93 27.73 128.68
C GLU A 365 -27.51 29.14 128.45
N THR A 366 -27.81 29.57 127.21
CA THR A 366 -28.54 30.85 127.00
C THR A 366 -29.62 30.77 125.91
N GLN A 367 -30.84 31.02 126.37
CA GLN A 367 -32.14 30.75 125.78
C GLN A 367 -32.44 31.27 124.36
N SER A 368 -33.15 30.41 123.61
CA SER A 368 -34.48 30.61 123.03
C SER A 368 -34.75 31.85 122.16
N THR A 369 -34.99 31.64 120.85
CA THR A 369 -36.33 31.68 120.21
C THR A 369 -36.22 31.83 118.67
N LYS A 370 -37.07 31.09 117.97
CA LYS A 370 -37.41 31.16 116.53
C LYS A 370 -38.00 32.55 116.16
N PRO A 371 -37.99 33.03 114.89
CA PRO A 371 -38.83 32.43 113.83
C PRO A 371 -38.33 32.54 112.38
N ALA A 372 -39.06 31.88 111.48
CA ALA A 372 -39.04 31.96 110.00
C ALA A 372 -39.56 33.35 109.49
N PRO A 373 -39.79 33.68 108.18
CA PRO A 373 -39.78 32.86 106.95
C PRO A 373 -39.36 33.63 105.64
N LEU A 374 -39.67 33.06 104.46
CA LEU A 374 -39.72 33.69 103.11
C LEU A 374 -38.39 34.17 102.51
N ALA A 375 -38.17 34.31 101.20
CA ALA A 375 -38.78 33.93 99.92
C ALA A 375 -37.75 34.37 98.85
N THR A 376 -38.15 34.34 97.58
CA THR A 376 -37.50 34.95 96.39
C THR A 376 -36.33 34.14 95.81
N ALA A 377 -36.52 33.35 94.74
CA ALA A 377 -36.91 33.72 93.37
C ALA A 377 -35.89 34.69 92.73
N VAL A 378 -35.22 34.32 91.64
CA VAL A 378 -35.45 34.71 90.21
C VAL A 378 -34.00 34.81 89.61
N PRO A 379 -33.71 34.93 88.30
CA PRO A 379 -34.06 34.22 87.05
C PRO A 379 -32.82 33.81 86.19
N HIS A 380 -33.09 33.37 84.94
CA HIS A 380 -32.25 33.49 83.73
C HIS A 380 -31.07 32.49 83.59
N ALA A 381 -30.79 31.87 82.45
CA ALA A 381 -31.36 31.92 81.11
C ALA A 381 -31.04 30.59 80.39
N THR A 382 -31.99 30.07 79.62
CA THR A 382 -31.75 29.26 78.41
C THR A 382 -32.43 30.02 77.26
N PRO A 383 -32.05 29.90 75.97
CA PRO A 383 -31.15 28.91 75.36
C PRO A 383 -30.17 29.55 74.31
N PRO A 384 -29.44 28.79 73.47
CA PRO A 384 -30.09 28.15 72.34
C PRO A 384 -29.83 26.65 72.27
N VAL A 385 -30.95 25.93 72.26
CA VAL A 385 -31.08 24.56 71.82
C VAL A 385 -30.93 24.61 70.30
N VAL A 386 -29.78 24.18 69.80
CA VAL A 386 -29.67 23.79 68.39
C VAL A 386 -30.35 22.42 68.27
N LYS A 387 -31.67 22.44 68.04
CA LYS A 387 -32.39 21.27 67.57
C LYS A 387 -31.84 20.89 66.19
N PRO A 388 -31.64 19.59 65.91
CA PRO A 388 -31.05 19.12 64.68
C PRO A 388 -31.86 19.63 63.48
N ARG A 389 -31.21 20.35 62.57
CA ARG A 389 -31.76 20.56 61.24
C ARG A 389 -31.85 19.20 60.58
N LYS A 390 -33.06 18.65 60.56
CA LYS A 390 -33.48 17.61 59.64
C LYS A 390 -33.25 18.16 58.22
N LEU A 391 -32.09 17.89 57.64
CA LEU A 391 -31.91 18.00 56.20
C LEU A 391 -32.62 16.80 55.59
N THR A 392 -33.93 16.96 55.44
CA THR A 392 -34.73 16.17 54.54
C THR A 392 -34.22 16.47 53.13
N VAL A 393 -33.38 15.62 52.55
CA VAL A 393 -33.23 15.59 51.09
C VAL A 393 -34.45 14.84 50.56
N GLN A 394 -35.57 15.56 50.47
CA GLN A 394 -36.57 15.20 49.48
C GLN A 394 -36.02 15.63 48.12
N CYS A 395 -35.84 14.68 47.21
CA CYS A 395 -35.62 14.96 45.80
C CYS A 395 -36.74 15.89 45.31
N HIS A 396 -36.44 17.19 45.17
CA HIS A 396 -37.40 18.14 44.63
C HIS A 396 -37.40 17.97 43.11
N ARG A 397 -38.47 17.34 42.62
CA ARG A 397 -38.90 17.29 41.21
C ARG A 397 -39.07 18.66 40.52
N ASN A 398 -38.77 19.79 41.19
CA ASN A 398 -39.14 21.13 40.77
C ASN A 398 -37.97 22.13 40.73
N LYS A 399 -36.79 21.69 40.28
CA LYS A 399 -35.89 22.56 39.52
C LYS A 399 -35.55 21.79 38.24
N PRO A 400 -35.78 22.36 37.05
CA PRO A 400 -35.44 21.65 35.82
C PRO A 400 -33.95 21.31 35.88
N ALA A 401 -33.59 20.10 35.50
CA ALA A 401 -32.24 19.85 35.00
C ALA A 401 -31.92 20.97 33.99
N PRO A 402 -30.68 21.48 33.94
CA PRO A 402 -30.30 22.49 32.97
C PRO A 402 -30.88 22.13 31.60
N CYS A 403 -31.57 23.11 31.03
CA CYS A 403 -32.28 23.04 29.77
C CYS A 403 -31.40 22.33 28.73
N GLU A 404 -32.01 21.43 27.97
CA GLU A 404 -31.39 20.67 26.88
C GLU A 404 -30.38 19.59 27.38
N MET A 405 -30.94 18.47 27.85
CA MET A 405 -30.16 17.23 27.94
C MET A 405 -30.17 16.55 26.58
N VAL A 406 -29.08 16.68 25.82
CA VAL A 406 -28.84 15.82 24.65
C VAL A 406 -28.34 14.45 25.14
N ARG A 407 -28.80 13.40 24.45
CA ARG A 407 -28.57 11.97 24.72
C ARG A 407 -27.11 11.65 25.12
N GLY A 408 -26.89 11.00 26.27
CA GLY A 408 -25.62 10.30 26.59
C GLY A 408 -24.51 11.09 27.29
N SER A 409 -24.75 12.35 27.68
CA SER A 409 -23.71 13.30 28.06
C SER A 409 -23.39 13.44 29.56
N ALA A 410 -23.68 12.43 30.40
CA ALA A 410 -23.40 12.51 31.84
C ALA A 410 -22.99 11.17 32.48
N THR A 411 -22.05 11.21 33.41
CA THR A 411 -21.58 10.05 34.20
C THR A 411 -21.23 10.46 35.63
N THR A 412 -21.07 9.51 36.56
CA THR A 412 -20.79 9.81 37.99
C THR A 412 -19.94 8.73 38.66
N ASP A 413 -19.06 9.13 39.57
CA ASP A 413 -18.23 8.26 40.42
C ASP A 413 -18.68 8.24 41.89
N CYS A 414 -19.98 8.53 42.14
CA CYS A 414 -20.61 8.69 43.46
C CYS A 414 -20.23 9.97 44.23
N LEU A 415 -19.03 10.53 44.03
CA LEU A 415 -18.59 11.78 44.68
C LEU A 415 -18.81 13.00 43.81
N PHE A 416 -18.75 12.80 42.49
CA PHE A 416 -18.86 13.83 41.48
C PHE A 416 -19.81 13.41 40.37
N ALA A 417 -20.57 14.37 39.84
CA ALA A 417 -21.31 14.21 38.60
C ALA A 417 -20.58 14.98 37.49
N TYR A 418 -20.39 14.33 36.35
CA TYR A 418 -19.71 14.89 35.19
C TYR A 418 -20.72 15.07 34.06
N PHE A 419 -20.60 16.18 33.34
CA PHE A 419 -21.61 16.63 32.40
C PHE A 419 -20.98 17.38 31.22
N THR A 420 -21.49 17.16 30.02
CA THR A 420 -21.29 18.09 28.89
C THR A 420 -22.59 18.80 28.52
N PRO A 421 -22.62 20.13 28.49
CA PRO A 421 -23.77 20.88 27.98
C PRO A 421 -23.87 20.70 26.46
N ASP A 422 -25.10 20.57 25.95
CA ASP A 422 -25.53 20.71 24.55
C ASP A 422 -24.47 20.69 23.47
N ALA A 423 -24.28 19.55 22.79
CA ALA A 423 -23.40 19.40 21.63
C ALA A 423 -22.05 20.13 21.75
N SER A 424 -21.60 20.43 22.96
CA SER A 424 -20.46 21.29 23.22
C SER A 424 -19.28 20.41 23.55
N THR A 425 -18.12 21.03 23.47
CA THR A 425 -16.88 20.42 23.92
C THR A 425 -16.65 20.65 25.41
N SER A 426 -17.43 21.51 26.09
CA SER A 426 -17.18 21.83 27.49
C SER A 426 -17.60 20.70 28.43
N VAL A 427 -16.75 20.41 29.42
CA VAL A 427 -17.02 19.39 30.42
C VAL A 427 -17.06 20.06 31.78
N HIS A 428 -18.08 19.78 32.57
CA HIS A 428 -18.21 20.29 33.93
C HIS A 428 -18.30 19.15 34.92
N GLN A 429 -17.75 19.40 36.11
CA GLN A 429 -17.81 18.53 37.27
C GLN A 429 -18.63 19.21 38.36
N TYR A 430 -19.54 18.47 38.97
CA TYR A 430 -20.32 18.88 40.11
C TYR A 430 -19.95 18.04 41.32
N LYS A 431 -19.42 18.68 42.36
CA LYS A 431 -19.06 18.00 43.61
C LYS A 431 -20.27 17.86 44.52
N CYS A 432 -20.81 16.64 44.63
CA CYS A 432 -22.03 16.36 45.39
C CYS A 432 -21.91 16.71 46.87
N SER A 433 -20.71 16.56 47.45
CA SER A 433 -20.46 16.85 48.87
C SER A 433 -20.43 18.35 49.20
N THR A 434 -20.11 19.22 48.25
CA THR A 434 -19.97 20.67 48.48
C THR A 434 -20.96 21.52 47.70
N GLY A 435 -21.70 20.93 46.75
CA GLY A 435 -22.65 21.63 45.89
C GLY A 435 -22.03 22.65 44.94
N LYS A 436 -20.77 22.45 44.54
CA LYS A 436 -20.01 23.39 43.69
C LYS A 436 -19.76 22.80 42.31
N TRP A 437 -19.77 23.67 41.31
CA TRP A 437 -19.39 23.37 39.93
C TRP A 437 -17.94 23.77 39.66
N GLU A 438 -17.28 22.97 38.85
CA GLU A 438 -15.93 23.18 38.34
C GLU A 438 -15.91 22.85 36.85
N GLU A 439 -15.24 23.66 36.05
CA GLU A 439 -15.05 23.39 34.62
C GLU A 439 -13.78 22.55 34.43
N LEU A 440 -13.93 21.45 33.71
CA LEU A 440 -12.86 20.54 33.36
C LEU A 440 -12.34 20.84 31.94
N PRO A 441 -11.18 20.28 31.57
CA PRO A 441 -10.73 20.31 30.18
C PRO A 441 -11.84 19.86 29.22
N SER A 442 -12.04 20.65 28.17
CA SER A 442 -13.00 20.35 27.11
C SER A 442 -12.68 19.01 26.43
N CYS A 443 -13.72 18.26 26.06
CA CYS A 443 -13.58 17.12 25.17
C CYS A 443 -13.20 17.58 23.75
N PRO A 444 -12.59 16.72 22.93
CA PRO A 444 -12.07 17.14 21.63
C PRO A 444 -13.15 17.32 20.57
N TYR A 445 -14.32 16.69 20.75
CA TYR A 445 -15.39 16.65 19.76
C TYR A 445 -16.75 16.88 20.41
N GLN A 446 -17.68 17.37 19.60
CA GLN A 446 -19.06 17.58 20.00
C GLN A 446 -19.81 16.25 20.09
N ASN A 447 -20.84 16.20 20.93
CA ASN A 447 -21.68 15.01 21.12
C ASN A 447 -20.90 13.74 21.52
N SER A 448 -19.78 13.89 22.23
CA SER A 448 -19.09 12.76 22.86
C SER A 448 -19.86 12.32 24.10
N GLU A 449 -20.00 11.00 24.28
CA GLU A 449 -20.52 10.41 25.52
C GLU A 449 -19.41 10.39 26.58
N LEU A 450 -19.77 10.56 27.85
CA LEU A 450 -18.83 10.50 28.97
C LEU A 450 -18.98 9.18 29.71
N VAL A 451 -17.85 8.51 29.98
CA VAL A 451 -17.80 7.29 30.82
C VAL A 451 -16.54 7.30 31.70
N LEU A 452 -16.62 6.56 32.80
CA LEU A 452 -15.47 6.30 33.67
C LEU A 452 -14.88 4.94 33.30
N ILE A 453 -13.66 4.95 32.77
CA ILE A 453 -12.87 3.76 32.48
C ILE A 453 -11.67 3.79 33.42
N ASP A 454 -11.50 2.76 34.24
CA ASP A 454 -10.42 2.68 35.25
C ASP A 454 -10.30 3.92 36.15
N ARG A 455 -11.45 4.51 36.53
CA ARG A 455 -11.58 5.75 37.32
C ARG A 455 -11.09 7.02 36.61
N GLU A 456 -10.82 6.98 35.31
CA GLU A 456 -10.53 8.15 34.51
C GLU A 456 -11.74 8.57 33.65
N LEU A 457 -12.05 9.86 33.66
CA LEU A 457 -13.12 10.43 32.85
C LEU A 457 -12.72 10.42 31.37
N THR A 458 -13.46 9.66 30.58
CA THR A 458 -13.15 9.33 29.19
C THR A 458 -14.31 9.71 28.28
N ALA A 459 -14.00 10.49 27.24
CA ALA A 459 -14.91 10.83 26.17
C ALA A 459 -14.91 9.73 25.09
N VAL A 460 -16.10 9.27 24.72
CA VAL A 460 -16.31 8.19 23.75
C VAL A 460 -17.03 8.73 22.53
N GLY A 461 -16.42 8.50 21.37
CA GLY A 461 -16.97 8.94 20.10
C GLY A 461 -17.16 10.46 20.01
N GLY A 462 -18.22 10.88 19.33
CA GLY A 462 -18.51 12.27 18.99
C GLY A 462 -18.28 12.58 17.50
N HIS A 463 -18.40 13.85 17.14
CA HIS A 463 -18.11 14.32 15.79
C HIS A 463 -17.42 15.70 15.76
N ASP A 464 -16.62 15.93 14.72
CA ASP A 464 -15.94 17.21 14.45
C ASP A 464 -16.77 18.19 13.60
N GLY A 465 -18.05 17.88 13.41
CA GLY A 465 -18.99 18.63 12.55
C GLY A 465 -19.18 17.99 11.17
N TYR A 466 -18.27 17.12 10.73
CA TYR A 466 -18.36 16.45 9.43
C TYR A 466 -18.19 14.93 9.51
N ARG A 467 -17.48 14.42 10.53
CA ARG A 467 -17.15 12.99 10.66
C ARG A 467 -17.40 12.50 12.07
N HIS A 468 -18.07 11.34 12.17
CA HIS A 468 -18.23 10.62 13.42
C HIS A 468 -16.93 9.86 13.74
N THR A 469 -16.54 9.87 15.01
CA THR A 469 -15.41 9.08 15.51
C THR A 469 -15.90 7.99 16.45
N ASN A 470 -15.19 6.87 16.47
CA ASN A 470 -15.42 5.69 17.32
C ASN A 470 -14.21 5.43 18.23
N LYS A 471 -13.55 6.51 18.65
CA LYS A 471 -12.33 6.45 19.45
C LYS A 471 -12.64 6.78 20.93
N LEU A 472 -11.68 6.52 21.82
CA LEU A 472 -11.70 6.94 23.24
C LEU A 472 -10.65 8.00 23.57
N CYS A 473 -11.04 9.05 24.30
CA CYS A 473 -10.14 10.10 24.76
C CYS A 473 -10.30 10.36 26.26
N THR A 474 -9.28 10.01 27.04
CA THR A 474 -9.22 10.38 28.44
C THR A 474 -8.97 11.88 28.57
N LEU A 475 -9.86 12.60 29.27
CA LEU A 475 -9.80 14.06 29.38
C LEU A 475 -8.54 14.55 30.09
N GLY A 476 -8.02 13.78 31.05
CA GLY A 476 -6.77 14.09 31.75
C GLY A 476 -5.51 13.95 30.88
N GLN A 477 -5.55 13.10 29.86
CA GLN A 477 -4.39 12.78 29.02
C GLN A 477 -4.43 13.45 27.64
N ARG A 478 -5.62 13.94 27.22
CA ARG A 478 -5.86 14.64 25.93
C ARG A 478 -5.31 13.91 24.69
N LYS A 479 -5.23 12.57 24.73
CA LYS A 479 -4.74 11.74 23.63
C LYS A 479 -5.77 10.65 23.32
N TRP A 480 -6.03 10.39 22.04
CA TRP A 480 -6.90 9.29 21.61
C TRP A 480 -6.10 7.99 21.66
N VAL A 481 -6.56 7.00 22.42
CA VAL A 481 -5.73 5.83 22.75
C VAL A 481 -6.18 4.56 22.03
N GLU A 482 -7.45 4.44 21.62
CA GLU A 482 -7.96 3.24 20.94
C GLU A 482 -9.11 3.54 19.96
N LYS A 483 -9.25 2.67 18.95
CA LYS A 483 -10.35 2.66 17.97
C LYS A 483 -11.24 1.45 18.25
N TYR A 484 -12.45 1.65 18.74
CA TYR A 484 -13.40 0.57 18.99
C TYR A 484 -14.30 0.34 17.77
N PRO A 485 -14.90 -0.85 17.58
CA PRO A 485 -15.87 -1.07 16.50
C PRO A 485 -17.01 -0.04 16.55
N PRO A 486 -17.58 0.39 15.41
CA PRO A 486 -18.73 1.28 15.42
C PRO A 486 -19.87 0.64 16.23
N MET A 487 -20.37 1.35 17.25
CA MET A 487 -21.53 0.89 18.01
C MET A 487 -22.73 0.74 17.06
N ASN A 488 -23.38 -0.42 17.12
CA ASN A 488 -24.58 -0.70 16.32
C ASN A 488 -25.70 0.20 16.84
N THR A 489 -26.02 1.27 16.10
CA THR A 489 -26.92 2.33 16.54
C THR A 489 -28.39 1.91 16.40
N ALA A 490 -28.86 1.06 17.32
CA ALA A 490 -30.29 1.02 17.65
C ALA A 490 -30.59 2.15 18.64
N ARG A 491 -30.98 3.31 18.09
CA ARG A 491 -31.40 4.52 18.80
C ARG A 491 -32.59 4.26 19.75
N SER A 492 -32.41 3.92 21.03
CA SER A 492 -33.53 4.12 21.99
C SER A 492 -33.28 4.07 23.49
N GLN A 493 -32.16 3.62 24.05
CA GLN A 493 -32.08 3.49 25.52
C GLN A 493 -30.90 4.23 26.14
N THR A 494 -31.22 5.15 27.04
CA THR A 494 -30.27 5.90 27.87
C THR A 494 -29.81 4.99 29.00
N ALA A 495 -28.55 4.57 29.03
CA ALA A 495 -28.02 3.79 30.15
C ALA A 495 -27.24 4.72 31.08
N VAL A 496 -27.74 4.92 32.30
CA VAL A 496 -26.93 5.47 33.40
C VAL A 496 -26.19 4.31 34.04
N VAL A 497 -24.86 4.27 33.89
CA VAL A 497 -24.03 3.25 34.52
C VAL A 497 -23.55 3.79 35.87
N THR A 498 -23.99 3.16 36.96
CA THR A 498 -23.46 3.40 38.30
C THR A 498 -22.65 2.19 38.76
N THR A 499 -21.41 2.39 39.18
CA THR A 499 -20.65 1.36 39.89
C THR A 499 -20.98 1.46 41.38
N SER A 500 -21.77 0.52 41.90
CA SER A 500 -21.85 0.29 43.35
C SER A 500 -20.85 -0.80 43.74
N ASP A 501 -19.94 -0.43 44.63
CA ASP A 501 -18.94 -1.22 45.35
C ASP A 501 -18.74 -2.72 45.04
N SER A 502 -17.48 -3.02 44.71
CA SER A 502 -16.67 -4.19 45.03
C SER A 502 -17.17 -5.62 44.76
N ASN A 503 -18.32 -5.86 44.14
CA ASN A 503 -18.59 -7.16 43.53
C ASN A 503 -19.51 -7.07 42.31
N THR A 504 -19.09 -7.79 41.27
CA THR A 504 -19.68 -8.01 39.95
C THR A 504 -21.21 -8.06 39.93
N SER A 505 -21.85 -6.99 39.41
CA SER A 505 -23.06 -7.12 38.56
C SER A 505 -23.36 -5.82 37.80
N LEU A 506 -23.42 -5.91 36.46
CA LEU A 506 -23.96 -4.89 35.57
C LEU A 506 -25.50 -5.00 35.60
N ARG A 507 -26.22 -3.95 36.02
CA ARG A 507 -27.66 -3.83 35.74
C ARG A 507 -27.89 -2.67 34.80
N ILE A 508 -28.35 -2.99 33.59
CA ILE A 508 -28.88 -2.05 32.62
C ILE A 508 -30.39 -1.94 32.91
N GLY A 509 -30.83 -0.79 33.43
CA GLY A 509 -32.25 -0.44 33.52
C GLY A 509 -32.67 0.31 32.26
N GLY A 510 -33.71 -0.19 31.58
CA GLY A 510 -34.26 0.39 30.34
C GLY A 510 -35.14 1.60 30.54
#